data_AF-A0A7X9BK80-F1
#
_entry.id   AF-A0A7X9BK80-F1
#
_cell.length_a   1.000
_cell.length_b   1.000
_cell.length_c   1.000
_cell.angle_alpha   90.00
_cell.angle_beta   90.00
_cell.angle_gamma   90.00
#
_symmetry.space_group_name_H-M   'P 1'
#
loop_
_entity.id
_entity.type
_entity.pdbx_description
1 polymer ?
#
loop_
_entity_poly.entity_id
_entity_poly.type
_entity_poly.pdbx_seq_one_letter_code
_entity_poly.pdbx_strand_id
1 'polypeptide(L)'
;MEKKYNVESFNLDHNAVTAPYVRLAATYTGPNGDIVTKFDIRFTQPNKAFLSTGAMHTIEHLVAEYIRDEVSGVIDFSPMGCRTGFYFTLFGNKTEEEVSAHFKAVFQKLLDWPDTKKLPGYDPKE
;
A
#
# COMPACT_ATOMS: atom_id res chain seq x y z
N MET A 1 -12.34 -19.55 -22.92
CA MET A 1 -12.39 -19.07 -21.52
C MET A 1 -11.09 -18.35 -21.25
N GLU A 2 -11.15 -17.11 -20.79
CA GLU A 2 -9.92 -16.38 -20.42
C GLU A 2 -9.21 -17.11 -19.27
N LYS A 3 -7.88 -17.13 -19.34
CA LYS A 3 -7.02 -17.80 -18.37
C LYS A 3 -7.07 -17.03 -17.04
N LYS A 4 -7.61 -17.64 -16.00
CA LYS A 4 -7.63 -17.08 -14.64
C LYS A 4 -6.35 -17.46 -13.89
N TYR A 5 -5.68 -16.47 -13.30
CA TYR A 5 -4.48 -16.66 -12.49
C TYR A 5 -4.82 -16.76 -11.00
N ASN A 6 -3.96 -17.44 -10.22
CA ASN A 6 -4.11 -17.57 -8.77
C ASN A 6 -3.90 -16.25 -8.01
N VAL A 7 -3.08 -15.36 -8.56
CA VAL A 7 -2.80 -14.04 -7.96
C VAL A 7 -3.85 -13.06 -8.44
N GLU A 8 -4.59 -12.45 -7.50
CA GLU A 8 -5.71 -11.55 -7.81
C GLU A 8 -5.33 -10.48 -8.83
N SER A 9 -4.21 -9.78 -8.60
CA SER A 9 -3.78 -8.68 -9.46
C SER A 9 -3.47 -9.10 -10.89
N PHE A 10 -3.15 -10.37 -11.16
CA PHE A 10 -2.91 -10.82 -12.54
C PHE A 10 -4.19 -10.90 -13.37
N ASN A 11 -5.35 -10.83 -12.71
CA ASN A 11 -6.66 -10.78 -13.35
C ASN A 11 -7.22 -9.35 -13.46
N LEU A 12 -6.50 -8.33 -12.94
CA LEU A 12 -6.88 -6.92 -13.09
C LEU A 12 -6.46 -6.40 -14.47
N ASP A 13 -7.37 -5.74 -15.20
CA ASP A 13 -7.01 -4.99 -16.40
C ASP A 13 -6.34 -3.65 -16.01
N HIS A 14 -5.02 -3.64 -16.10
CA HIS A 14 -4.20 -2.48 -15.77
C HIS A 14 -4.29 -1.33 -16.78
N ASN A 15 -4.89 -1.55 -17.95
CA ASN A 15 -5.14 -0.47 -18.92
C ASN A 15 -6.40 0.32 -18.56
N ALA A 16 -7.33 -0.28 -17.83
CA ALA A 16 -8.61 0.32 -17.47
C ALA A 16 -8.57 1.18 -16.19
N VAL A 17 -7.51 1.04 -15.38
CA VAL A 17 -7.37 1.79 -14.12
C VAL A 17 -6.77 3.18 -14.34
N THR A 18 -7.11 4.13 -13.48
CA THR A 18 -6.57 5.50 -13.49
C THR A 18 -5.91 5.82 -12.16
N ALA A 19 -4.58 5.85 -12.12
CA ALA A 19 -3.82 6.21 -10.92
C ALA A 19 -3.81 7.74 -10.67
N PRO A 20 -3.68 8.21 -9.42
CA PRO A 20 -3.56 7.43 -8.18
C PRO A 20 -4.91 6.93 -7.65
N TYR A 21 -4.92 5.78 -6.96
CA TYR A 21 -6.12 5.22 -6.32
C TYR A 21 -5.83 4.32 -5.11
N VAL A 22 -6.86 4.10 -4.30
CA VAL A 22 -6.95 3.01 -3.32
C VAL A 22 -8.02 2.06 -3.82
N ARG A 23 -7.70 0.77 -3.95
CA ARG A 23 -8.62 -0.27 -4.40
C ARG A 23 -8.59 -1.47 -3.45
N LEU A 24 -9.74 -2.00 -3.08
CA LEU A 24 -9.85 -3.27 -2.38
C LEU A 24 -9.43 -4.38 -3.35
N ALA A 25 -8.24 -4.94 -3.12
CA ALA A 25 -7.69 -6.00 -3.96
C ALA A 25 -8.26 -7.37 -3.55
N ALA A 26 -8.37 -7.64 -2.26
CA ALA A 26 -8.94 -8.89 -1.78
C ALA A 26 -9.47 -8.77 -0.35
N THR A 27 -10.46 -9.60 -0.04
CA THR A 27 -10.90 -9.90 1.32
C THR A 27 -10.70 -11.39 1.58
N TYR A 28 -10.07 -11.72 2.70
CA TYR A 28 -9.84 -13.08 3.15
C TYR A 28 -10.58 -13.30 4.46
N THR A 29 -11.19 -14.48 4.60
CA THR A 29 -11.79 -14.94 5.86
C THR A 29 -10.97 -16.11 6.38
N GLY A 30 -10.40 -15.97 7.58
CA GLY A 30 -9.65 -17.02 8.24
C GLY A 30 -10.54 -18.16 8.75
N PRO A 31 -9.97 -19.31 9.13
CA PRO A 31 -10.73 -20.48 9.58
C PRO A 31 -11.66 -20.22 10.77
N ASN A 32 -11.34 -19.22 11.60
CA ASN A 32 -12.10 -18.85 12.80
C ASN A 32 -13.03 -17.64 12.58
N GLY A 33 -13.14 -17.14 11.34
CA GLY A 33 -13.99 -16.00 10.98
C GLY A 33 -13.30 -14.64 10.97
N ASP A 34 -12.01 -14.55 11.33
CA ASP A 34 -11.23 -13.32 11.22
C ASP A 34 -11.19 -12.81 9.78
N ILE A 35 -11.37 -11.50 9.58
CA ILE A 35 -11.32 -10.88 8.25
C ILE A 35 -9.99 -10.19 8.07
N VAL A 36 -9.38 -10.36 6.90
CA VAL A 36 -8.20 -9.61 6.44
C VAL A 36 -8.56 -8.94 5.13
N THR A 37 -8.31 -7.63 5.02
CA THR A 37 -8.46 -6.88 3.79
C THR A 37 -7.09 -6.49 3.24
N LYS A 38 -6.94 -6.63 1.92
CA LYS A 38 -5.74 -6.27 1.18
C LYS A 38 -6.10 -5.19 0.16
N PHE A 39 -5.35 -4.10 0.18
CA PHE A 39 -5.55 -2.94 -0.67
C PHE A 39 -4.38 -2.74 -1.63
N ASP A 40 -4.73 -2.37 -2.85
CA ASP A 40 -3.83 -1.83 -3.86
C ASP A 40 -3.78 -0.31 -3.71
N ILE A 41 -2.65 0.19 -3.20
CA ILE A 41 -2.36 1.62 -3.06
C ILE A 41 -1.53 2.03 -4.27
N ARG A 42 -2.21 2.49 -5.33
CA ARG A 42 -1.58 2.79 -6.61
C ARG A 42 -1.13 4.24 -6.67
N PHE A 43 0.18 4.43 -6.83
CA PHE A 43 0.80 5.76 -6.92
C PHE A 43 0.91 6.24 -8.38
N THR A 44 1.40 5.38 -9.27
CA THR A 44 1.69 5.74 -10.65
C THR A 44 0.87 4.90 -11.64
N GLN A 45 0.61 5.47 -12.81
CA GLN A 45 -0.13 4.78 -13.85
C GLN A 45 0.67 3.56 -14.36
N PRO A 46 0.10 2.34 -14.33
CA PRO A 46 0.74 1.14 -14.85
C PRO A 46 1.28 1.34 -16.28
N ASN A 47 2.49 0.83 -16.53
CA ASN A 47 3.19 0.90 -17.82
C ASN A 47 3.45 2.32 -18.37
N LYS A 48 3.21 3.39 -17.59
CA LYS A 48 3.52 4.77 -18.01
C LYS A 48 4.53 5.46 -17.08
N ALA A 49 4.52 5.16 -15.79
CA ALA A 49 5.44 5.73 -14.82
C ALA A 49 5.72 4.73 -13.68
N PHE A 50 6.85 4.91 -13.00
CA PHE A 50 7.24 4.11 -11.85
C PHE A 50 7.97 4.98 -10.81
N LEU A 51 7.96 4.53 -9.56
CA LEU A 51 8.72 5.11 -8.46
C LEU A 51 10.18 4.68 -8.57
N SER A 52 11.11 5.62 -8.36
CA SER A 52 12.51 5.27 -8.19
C SER A 52 12.68 4.38 -6.94
N THR A 53 13.68 3.49 -6.95
CA THR A 53 13.89 2.56 -5.83
C THR A 53 14.09 3.30 -4.50
N GLY A 54 14.87 4.40 -4.51
CA GLY A 54 15.09 5.22 -3.31
C GLY A 54 13.82 5.88 -2.78
N ALA A 55 12.98 6.43 -3.68
CA ALA A 55 11.71 7.03 -3.29
C ALA A 55 10.74 5.97 -2.73
N MET A 56 10.65 4.82 -3.40
CA MET A 56 9.79 3.72 -2.97
C MET A 56 10.18 3.19 -1.58
N HIS A 57 11.47 2.97 -1.33
CA HIS A 57 11.99 2.52 -0.04
C HIS A 57 11.79 3.57 1.07
N THR A 58 11.96 4.85 0.75
CA THR A 58 11.70 5.94 1.71
C THR A 58 10.21 5.98 2.09
N ILE A 59 9.32 5.86 1.10
CA ILE A 59 7.87 5.82 1.33
C ILE A 59 7.49 4.58 2.15
N GLU A 60 8.08 3.41 1.85
CA GLU A 60 7.87 2.16 2.62
C GLU A 60 8.12 2.39 4.11
N HIS A 61 9.31 2.88 4.47
CA HIS A 61 9.71 3.10 5.85
C HIS A 61 8.81 4.12 6.57
N LEU A 62 8.57 5.28 5.95
CA LEU A 62 7.76 6.33 6.58
C LEU A 62 6.31 5.92 6.73
N VAL A 63 5.70 5.33 5.69
CA VAL A 63 4.30 4.93 5.76
C VAL A 63 4.13 3.77 6.73
N ALA A 64 5.00 2.75 6.69
CA ALA A 64 4.92 1.63 7.61
C ALA A 64 4.95 2.10 9.08
N GLU A 65 5.84 3.03 9.42
CA GLU A 65 5.90 3.60 10.76
C GLU A 65 4.61 4.35 11.12
N TYR A 66 4.22 5.34 10.30
CA TYR A 66 3.17 6.30 10.70
C TYR A 66 1.73 5.85 10.43
N ILE A 67 1.50 4.88 9.54
CA ILE A 67 0.14 4.35 9.32
C ILE A 67 -0.38 3.60 10.54
N ARG A 68 0.53 3.07 11.38
CA ARG A 68 0.19 2.37 12.62
C ARG A 68 -0.32 3.31 13.71
N ASP A 69 -0.07 4.62 13.60
CA ASP A 69 -0.70 5.63 14.46
C ASP A 69 -2.15 5.91 14.04
N GLU A 70 -2.47 5.77 12.76
CA GLU A 70 -3.77 6.11 12.19
C GLU A 70 -4.78 4.94 12.23
N VAL A 71 -4.27 3.70 12.14
CA VAL A 71 -5.12 2.51 12.11
C VAL A 71 -4.47 1.31 12.79
N SER A 72 -5.24 0.66 13.67
CA SER A 72 -4.84 -0.57 14.36
C SER A 72 -4.97 -1.80 13.45
N GLY A 73 -4.20 -2.85 13.74
CA GLY A 73 -4.35 -4.16 13.07
C GLY A 73 -3.67 -4.23 11.70
N VAL A 74 -2.73 -3.32 11.41
CA VAL A 74 -1.84 -3.38 10.24
C VAL A 74 -1.04 -4.67 10.29
N ILE A 75 -1.14 -5.47 9.23
CA ILE A 75 -0.33 -6.68 9.03
C ILE A 75 0.92 -6.32 8.26
N ASP A 76 0.77 -5.64 7.12
CA ASP A 76 1.88 -5.38 6.20
C ASP A 76 1.64 -4.13 5.32
N PHE A 77 2.73 -3.46 4.98
CA PHE A 77 2.78 -2.43 3.94
C PHE A 77 4.03 -2.66 3.09
N SER A 78 3.86 -3.25 1.91
CA SER A 78 4.98 -3.72 1.07
C SER A 78 4.95 -3.12 -0.33
N PRO A 79 6.11 -2.79 -0.93
CA PRO A 79 6.18 -2.30 -2.30
C PRO A 79 5.83 -3.39 -3.32
N MET A 80 5.16 -3.00 -4.39
CA MET A 80 4.97 -3.89 -5.53
C MET A 80 6.25 -3.96 -6.38
N GLY A 81 6.61 -5.15 -6.86
CA GLY A 81 7.79 -5.32 -7.73
C GLY A 81 7.75 -4.54 -9.04
N CYS A 82 6.56 -4.16 -9.53
CA CYS A 82 6.40 -3.27 -10.69
C CYS A 82 6.69 -1.79 -10.38
N ARG A 83 6.91 -1.44 -9.09
CA ARG A 83 7.25 -0.09 -8.60
C ARG A 83 6.22 0.99 -8.92
N THR A 84 4.94 0.63 -9.02
CA THR A 84 3.87 1.60 -9.31
C THR A 84 2.93 1.85 -8.13
N GLY A 85 3.15 1.17 -7.01
CA GLY A 85 2.32 1.23 -5.82
C GLY A 85 2.77 0.23 -4.76
N PHE A 86 1.92 0.06 -3.76
CA PHE A 86 2.15 -0.77 -2.58
C PHE A 86 0.93 -1.64 -2.30
N TYR A 87 1.15 -2.77 -1.65
CA TYR A 87 0.07 -3.50 -1.00
C TYR A 87 -0.01 -3.11 0.46
N PHE A 88 -1.22 -2.83 0.93
CA PHE A 88 -1.52 -2.61 2.34
C PHE A 88 -2.47 -3.68 2.83
N THR A 89 -2.09 -4.39 3.90
CA THR A 89 -2.88 -5.51 4.43
C THR A 89 -3.14 -5.29 5.91
N LEU A 90 -4.39 -5.44 6.33
CA LEU A 90 -4.79 -5.25 7.73
C LEU A 90 -5.98 -6.12 8.11
N PHE A 91 -6.13 -6.36 9.41
CA PHE A 91 -7.30 -7.02 9.96
C PHE A 91 -8.55 -6.14 9.86
N GLY A 92 -9.70 -6.82 9.72
CA GLY A 92 -11.02 -6.22 9.63
C GLY A 92 -11.52 -6.06 8.20
N ASN A 93 -12.84 -5.89 8.10
CA ASN A 93 -13.52 -5.56 6.84
C ASN A 93 -13.49 -4.04 6.64
N LYS A 94 -12.43 -3.55 5.99
CA LYS A 94 -12.20 -2.13 5.75
C LYS A 94 -12.68 -1.71 4.37
N THR A 95 -13.01 -0.43 4.22
CA THR A 95 -13.42 0.17 2.95
C THR A 95 -12.29 0.97 2.30
N GLU A 96 -12.40 1.22 1.00
CA GLU A 96 -11.43 2.01 0.25
C GLU A 96 -11.39 3.46 0.75
N GLU A 97 -12.54 4.01 1.14
CA GLU A 97 -12.69 5.37 1.67
C GLU A 97 -11.98 5.54 3.02
N GLU A 98 -12.17 4.60 3.95
CA GLU A 98 -11.51 4.60 5.26
C GLU A 98 -9.99 4.54 5.07
N VAL A 99 -9.50 3.59 4.26
CA VAL A 99 -8.06 3.45 4.01
C VAL A 99 -7.51 4.70 3.32
N SER A 100 -8.20 5.25 2.33
CA SER A 100 -7.80 6.50 1.67
C SER A 100 -7.68 7.67 2.64
N ALA A 101 -8.57 7.79 3.63
CA ALA A 101 -8.51 8.83 4.64
C ALA A 101 -7.25 8.71 5.53
N HIS A 102 -6.93 7.51 6.01
CA HIS A 102 -5.72 7.27 6.80
C HIS A 102 -4.44 7.57 6.01
N PHE A 103 -4.37 7.12 4.75
CA PHE A 103 -3.21 7.39 3.90
C PHE A 103 -3.04 8.88 3.61
N LYS A 104 -4.12 9.66 3.45
CA LYS A 104 -4.01 11.13 3.30
C LYS A 104 -3.38 11.78 4.53
N ALA A 105 -3.78 11.37 5.73
CA ALA A 105 -3.19 11.87 6.98
C ALA A 105 -1.68 11.55 7.06
N VAL A 106 -1.30 10.30 6.73
CA VAL A 106 0.11 9.89 6.68
C VAL A 106 0.88 10.66 5.61
N PHE A 107 0.34 10.79 4.39
CA PHE A 107 1.04 11.51 3.32
C PHE A 107 1.24 12.99 3.64
N GLN A 108 0.34 13.62 4.38
CA GLN A 108 0.59 14.96 4.90
C GLN A 108 1.83 14.98 5.80
N LYS A 109 2.00 14.00 6.71
CA LYS A 109 3.21 13.86 7.54
C LYS A 109 4.49 13.66 6.70
N LEU A 110 4.39 12.93 5.58
CA LEU A 110 5.52 12.73 4.66
C LEU A 110 5.87 14.03 3.90
N LEU A 111 4.88 14.80 3.47
CA LEU A 111 5.11 16.10 2.82
C LEU A 111 5.74 17.11 3.78
N ASP A 112 5.37 17.04 5.05
CA ASP A 112 5.92 17.88 6.12
C ASP A 112 7.23 17.30 6.73
N TRP A 113 7.80 16.23 6.13
CA TRP A 113 8.99 15.58 6.65
C TRP A 113 10.22 16.48 6.52
N PRO A 114 10.92 16.81 7.62
CA PRO A 114 12.06 17.71 7.54
C PRO A 114 13.32 16.99 7.07
N ASP A 115 14.08 17.61 6.18
CA ASP A 115 15.36 17.09 5.64
C ASP A 115 16.39 16.77 6.72
N THR A 116 16.26 17.38 7.91
CA THR A 116 17.14 17.13 9.05
C THR A 116 16.83 15.84 9.81
N LYS A 117 15.65 15.24 9.60
CA LYS A 117 15.21 14.05 10.32
C LYS A 117 15.59 12.79 9.55
N LYS A 118 16.26 11.87 10.24
CA LYS A 118 16.66 10.58 9.68
C LYS A 118 15.45 9.71 9.39
N LEU A 119 15.50 9.00 8.26
CA LEU A 119 14.54 7.96 7.91
C LEU A 119 14.61 6.83 8.96
N PRO A 120 13.50 6.47 9.64
CA PRO A 120 13.48 5.35 10.57
C PRO A 120 13.78 4.03 9.85
N GLY A 121 14.54 3.11 10.47
CA GLY A 121 14.86 1.80 9.90
C GLY A 121 15.90 1.83 8.78
N TYR A 122 16.53 2.98 8.51
CA TYR A 122 17.49 3.11 7.41
C TYR A 122 18.91 2.68 7.79
N ASP A 123 19.28 2.76 9.07
CA ASP A 123 20.61 2.34 9.52
C ASP A 123 20.73 0.80 9.41
N PRO A 124 21.83 0.23 8.88
CA PRO A 124 22.00 -1.21 8.76
C PRO A 124 21.88 -2.02 10.07
N LYS A 125 21.85 -1.35 11.21
CA LYS A 125 21.66 -1.97 12.54
C LYS A 125 20.19 -2.07 12.97
N GLU A 126 19.29 -1.43 12.23
CA GLU A 126 17.83 -1.43 12.46
C GLU A 126 17.13 -2.50 11.62
#